data_AF-A0A1F8P8Q8-F1
#
_entry.id   AF-A0A1F8P8Q8-F1
#
_cell.length_a   1.000
_cell.length_b   1.000
_cell.length_c   1.000
_cell.angle_alpha   90.00
_cell.angle_beta   90.00
_cell.angle_gamma   90.00
#
_symmetry.space_group_name_H-M   'P 1'
#
loop_
_entity.id
_entity.type
_entity.pdbx_description
1 polymer ?
#
loop_
_entity_poly.entity_id
_entity_poly.type
_entity_poly.pdbx_seq_one_letter_code
_entity_poly.pdbx_strand_id
1 'polypeptide(L)'
;MVVQQDFLGIQDLKELSPRRKVEVYKALEDLLSSRVETRLEAMDRLCAMDAHRRSPLVACFLVYRLIEPDLCLRARIAQCLSETIRASGTRERSPKKVRDLLHQNLRGIGHREVNSLLQLIAKDDELLEPVCVILNQCSSCGEILVEILNCHDCSIPIRMASCKVIGQIGFLEARQAIEVLEKRLAGRITGQLSMTFAPGGIEEAKELIPVLRGTLEALREASI
;
A
#
# COMPACT_ATOMS: atom_id res chain seq x y z
N MET A 1 -10.78 1.12 30.95
CA MET A 1 -10.59 -0.15 30.22
C MET A 1 -11.92 -0.93 30.03
N VAL A 2 -13.02 -0.23 29.69
CA VAL A 2 -14.40 -0.80 29.63
C VAL A 2 -14.96 -0.80 28.20
N VAL A 3 -14.23 -0.27 27.21
CA VAL A 3 -14.75 -0.04 25.84
C VAL A 3 -14.77 -1.29 24.96
N GLN A 4 -14.00 -2.34 25.29
CA GLN A 4 -13.81 -3.50 24.41
C GLN A 4 -14.90 -4.57 24.48
N GLN A 5 -15.71 -4.63 25.54
CA GLN A 5 -16.67 -5.74 25.72
C GLN A 5 -17.91 -5.62 24.83
N ASP A 6 -18.33 -4.41 24.45
CA ASP A 6 -19.56 -4.19 23.68
C ASP A 6 -19.41 -4.42 22.16
N PHE A 7 -18.19 -4.67 21.67
CA PHE A 7 -17.95 -4.97 20.24
C PHE A 7 -17.83 -6.47 19.96
N LEU A 8 -17.75 -7.31 21.01
CA LEU A 8 -17.68 -8.75 20.87
C LEU A 8 -19.03 -9.26 20.32
N GLY A 9 -19.03 -9.73 19.08
CA GLY A 9 -20.21 -10.30 18.40
C GLY A 9 -20.96 -9.38 17.45
N ILE A 10 -20.59 -8.09 17.32
CA ILE A 10 -21.26 -7.16 16.40
C ILE A 10 -20.68 -7.28 14.98
N GLN A 11 -21.50 -7.69 14.01
CA GLN A 11 -21.10 -7.92 12.62
C GLN A 11 -21.39 -6.73 11.69
N ASP A 12 -22.27 -5.79 12.07
CA ASP A 12 -22.62 -4.61 11.27
C ASP A 12 -22.74 -3.36 12.15
N LEU A 13 -22.38 -2.17 11.61
CA LEU A 13 -22.68 -0.87 12.23
C LEU A 13 -24.14 -0.77 12.68
N LYS A 14 -25.08 -1.41 11.98
CA LYS A 14 -26.50 -1.41 12.33
C LYS A 14 -26.77 -1.93 13.74
N GLU A 15 -25.95 -2.84 14.23
CA GLU A 15 -26.07 -3.45 15.55
C GLU A 15 -25.42 -2.60 16.65
N LEU A 16 -24.65 -1.56 16.29
CA LEU A 16 -24.14 -0.60 17.25
C LEU A 16 -25.26 0.23 17.88
N SER A 17 -25.08 0.54 19.17
CA SER A 17 -25.95 1.48 19.86
C SER A 17 -25.94 2.86 19.16
N PRO A 18 -27.05 3.63 19.24
CA PRO A 18 -27.13 4.95 18.61
C PRO A 18 -25.97 5.88 18.98
N ARG A 19 -25.55 5.85 20.25
CA ARG A 19 -24.40 6.63 20.74
C ARG A 19 -23.09 6.27 20.02
N ARG A 20 -22.82 4.98 19.81
CA ARG A 20 -21.62 4.51 19.11
C ARG A 20 -21.64 4.86 17.63
N LYS A 21 -22.82 4.82 16.99
CA LYS A 21 -22.96 5.30 15.60
C LYS A 21 -22.58 6.77 15.48
N VAL A 22 -23.04 7.61 16.40
CA VAL A 22 -22.67 9.04 16.46
C VAL A 22 -21.16 9.20 16.65
N GLU A 23 -20.52 8.41 17.52
CA GLU A 23 -19.06 8.44 17.71
C GLU A 23 -18.29 8.07 16.43
N VAL A 24 -18.73 7.04 15.70
CA VAL A 24 -18.13 6.65 14.41
C VAL A 24 -18.29 7.75 13.37
N TYR A 25 -19.49 8.33 13.23
CA TYR A 25 -19.72 9.41 12.26
C TYR A 25 -18.92 10.67 12.60
N LYS A 26 -18.85 11.03 13.88
CA LYS A 26 -18.02 12.16 14.33
C LYS A 26 -16.55 11.93 13.99
N ALA A 27 -16.03 10.72 14.23
CA ALA A 27 -14.65 10.41 13.87
C ALA A 27 -14.42 10.44 12.33
N LEU A 28 -15.39 10.01 11.53
CA LEU A 28 -15.31 10.16 10.07
C LEU A 28 -15.31 11.63 9.62
N GLU A 29 -16.10 12.48 10.28
CA GLU A 29 -16.11 13.93 10.04
C GLU A 29 -14.77 14.56 10.42
N ASP A 30 -14.22 14.20 11.58
CA ASP A 30 -12.93 14.70 12.05
C ASP A 30 -11.77 14.27 11.13
N LEU A 31 -11.87 13.14 10.43
CA LEU A 31 -10.91 12.71 9.39
C LEU A 31 -10.89 13.62 8.14
N LEU A 32 -11.88 14.49 7.98
CA LEU A 32 -11.95 15.52 6.95
C LEU A 32 -11.40 16.88 7.42
N SER A 33 -11.00 17.00 8.69
CA SER A 33 -10.40 18.21 9.23
C SER A 33 -9.16 18.62 8.43
N SER A 34 -8.93 19.93 8.28
CA SER A 34 -7.71 20.47 7.69
C SER A 34 -6.47 20.22 8.56
N ARG A 35 -6.67 20.02 9.87
CA ARG A 35 -5.59 19.80 10.85
C ARG A 35 -5.22 18.33 10.94
N VAL A 36 -3.95 18.02 10.72
CA VAL A 36 -3.45 16.63 10.72
C VAL A 36 -3.63 15.96 12.08
N GLU A 37 -3.47 16.71 13.16
CA GLU A 37 -3.60 16.21 14.54
C GLU A 37 -5.03 15.71 14.79
N THR A 38 -6.03 16.48 14.35
CA THR A 38 -7.44 16.09 14.45
C THR A 38 -7.73 14.82 13.66
N ARG A 39 -7.14 14.69 12.45
CA ARG A 39 -7.30 13.47 11.63
C ARG A 39 -6.63 12.25 12.26
N LEU A 40 -5.45 12.40 12.86
CA LEU A 40 -4.75 11.33 13.57
C LEU A 40 -5.56 10.85 14.78
N GLU A 41 -6.04 11.76 15.62
CA GLU A 41 -6.90 11.41 16.77
C GLU A 41 -8.19 10.70 16.32
N ALA A 42 -8.78 11.15 15.21
CA ALA A 42 -9.96 10.53 14.64
C ALA A 42 -9.68 9.10 14.16
N MET A 43 -8.53 8.89 13.52
CA MET A 43 -8.08 7.56 13.11
C MET A 43 -7.88 6.64 14.33
N ASP A 44 -7.27 7.14 15.40
CA ASP A 44 -7.09 6.38 16.64
C ASP A 44 -8.43 6.01 17.29
N ARG A 45 -9.42 6.92 17.29
CA ARG A 45 -10.78 6.61 17.74
C ARG A 45 -11.42 5.49 16.92
N LEU A 46 -11.30 5.54 15.58
CA LEU A 46 -11.83 4.49 14.70
C LEU A 46 -11.12 3.15 14.91
N CYS A 47 -9.82 3.15 15.17
CA CYS A 47 -9.05 1.95 15.49
C CYS A 47 -9.48 1.36 16.83
N ALA A 48 -9.63 2.20 17.86
CA ALA A 48 -10.03 1.76 19.20
C ALA A 48 -11.43 1.11 19.22
N MET A 49 -12.31 1.51 18.30
CA MET A 49 -13.63 0.91 18.10
C MET A 49 -13.64 -0.28 17.12
N ASP A 50 -12.49 -0.68 16.57
CA ASP A 50 -12.40 -1.72 15.52
C ASP A 50 -13.30 -1.40 14.31
N ALA A 51 -13.58 -0.10 14.08
CA ALA A 51 -14.65 0.33 13.18
C ALA A 51 -14.33 0.02 11.72
N HIS A 52 -13.06 0.13 11.33
CA HIS A 52 -12.56 -0.22 10.00
C HIS A 52 -12.78 -1.70 9.64
N ARG A 53 -12.85 -2.60 10.62
CA ARG A 53 -13.07 -4.03 10.40
C ARG A 53 -14.54 -4.42 10.43
N ARG A 54 -15.41 -3.61 11.03
CA ARG A 54 -16.85 -3.92 11.23
C ARG A 54 -17.78 -3.07 10.36
N SER A 55 -17.29 -1.95 9.85
CA SER A 55 -18.07 -1.02 9.04
C SER A 55 -17.59 -1.00 7.59
N PRO A 56 -18.44 -1.40 6.62
CA PRO A 56 -18.11 -1.23 5.22
C PRO A 56 -17.90 0.23 4.85
N LEU A 57 -18.66 1.15 5.48
CA LEU A 57 -18.53 2.59 5.24
C LEU A 57 -17.15 3.10 5.66
N VAL A 58 -16.69 2.75 6.87
CA VAL A 58 -15.36 3.18 7.35
C VAL A 58 -14.27 2.58 6.47
N ALA A 59 -14.34 1.28 6.18
CA ALA A 59 -13.35 0.63 5.31
C ALA A 59 -13.25 1.30 3.94
N CYS A 60 -14.38 1.60 3.29
CA CYS A 60 -14.40 2.27 1.98
C CYS A 60 -13.90 3.71 2.07
N PHE A 61 -14.32 4.44 3.12
CA PHE A 61 -13.83 5.79 3.35
C PHE A 61 -12.31 5.82 3.45
N LEU A 62 -11.72 4.86 4.18
CA LEU A 62 -10.27 4.72 4.30
C LEU A 62 -9.57 4.44 2.95
N VAL A 63 -10.20 3.71 2.02
CA VAL A 63 -9.65 3.52 0.66
C VAL A 63 -9.48 4.86 -0.05
N TYR A 64 -10.49 5.73 -0.01
CA TYR A 64 -10.41 7.07 -0.61
C TYR A 64 -9.38 7.99 0.09
N ARG A 65 -8.92 7.62 1.29
CA ARG A 65 -7.88 8.34 2.03
C ARG A 65 -6.49 7.72 1.87
N LEU A 66 -6.29 6.76 0.96
CA LEU A 66 -4.96 6.26 0.59
C LEU A 66 -4.03 7.33 0.00
N ILE A 67 -4.59 8.45 -0.47
CA ILE A 67 -3.87 9.64 -0.95
C ILE A 67 -3.70 10.73 0.13
N GLU A 68 -3.88 10.38 1.41
CA GLU A 68 -3.70 11.31 2.54
C GLU A 68 -2.32 12.00 2.47
N PRO A 69 -2.21 13.33 2.49
CA PRO A 69 -0.93 14.02 2.36
C PRO A 69 0.06 13.69 3.49
N ASP A 70 -0.43 13.51 4.71
CA ASP A 70 0.42 13.12 5.83
C ASP A 70 0.83 11.63 5.74
N LEU A 71 2.14 11.37 5.68
CA LEU A 71 2.67 10.01 5.51
C LEU A 71 2.38 9.12 6.72
N CYS A 72 2.40 9.66 7.94
CA CYS A 72 2.14 8.90 9.16
C CYS A 72 0.69 8.42 9.20
N LEU A 73 -0.26 9.31 8.92
CA LEU A 73 -1.67 8.96 8.84
C LEU A 73 -1.93 8.01 7.66
N ARG A 74 -1.31 8.23 6.50
CA ARG A 74 -1.44 7.31 5.35
C ARG A 74 -0.91 5.90 5.66
N ALA A 75 0.23 5.79 6.36
CA ALA A 75 0.75 4.52 6.83
C ALA A 75 -0.24 3.81 7.77
N ARG A 76 -0.83 4.56 8.71
CA ARG A 76 -1.85 4.04 9.63
C ARG A 76 -3.09 3.53 8.89
N ILE A 77 -3.54 4.27 7.89
CA ILE A 77 -4.65 3.87 7.02
C ILE A 77 -4.31 2.57 6.29
N ALA A 78 -3.13 2.48 5.67
CA ALA A 78 -2.69 1.27 4.96
C ALA A 78 -2.62 0.05 5.88
N GLN A 79 -2.08 0.20 7.10
CA GLN A 79 -2.07 -0.87 8.10
C GLN A 79 -3.48 -1.33 8.48
N CYS A 80 -4.40 -0.40 8.75
CA CYS A 80 -5.78 -0.77 9.07
C CYS A 80 -6.49 -1.48 7.91
N LEU A 81 -6.27 -1.04 6.67
CA LEU A 81 -6.84 -1.71 5.49
C LEU A 81 -6.24 -3.10 5.30
N SER A 82 -4.92 -3.26 5.46
CA SER A 82 -4.25 -4.57 5.34
C SER A 82 -4.74 -5.54 6.43
N GLU A 83 -4.90 -5.08 7.68
CA GLU A 83 -5.49 -5.84 8.78
C GLU A 83 -6.95 -6.24 8.50
N THR A 84 -7.70 -5.39 7.80
CA THR A 84 -9.11 -5.67 7.44
C THR A 84 -9.22 -6.76 6.37
N ILE A 85 -8.29 -6.76 5.39
CA ILE A 85 -8.21 -7.74 4.31
C ILE A 85 -7.72 -9.09 4.85
N ARG A 86 -6.70 -9.07 5.70
CA ARG A 86 -6.08 -10.27 6.24
C ARG A 86 -6.96 -10.98 7.25
N ALA A 87 -6.92 -12.30 7.17
CA ALA A 87 -7.31 -13.14 8.28
C ALA A 87 -6.16 -13.17 9.30
N SER A 88 -6.14 -12.23 10.25
CA SER A 88 -5.19 -12.30 11.36
C SER A 88 -5.48 -13.54 12.21
N GLY A 89 -4.48 -14.40 12.45
CA GLY A 89 -4.66 -15.73 13.07
C GLY A 89 -5.21 -15.71 14.51
N THR A 90 -5.10 -14.58 15.22
CA THR A 90 -5.63 -14.43 16.59
C THR A 90 -6.92 -13.61 16.66
N ARG A 91 -7.28 -12.89 15.59
CA ARG A 91 -8.48 -12.05 15.56
C ARG A 91 -9.55 -12.66 14.65
N GLU A 92 -10.80 -12.52 15.05
CA GLU A 92 -11.94 -12.88 14.19
C GLU A 92 -11.84 -12.15 12.85
N ARG A 93 -12.05 -12.84 11.74
CA ARG A 93 -12.02 -12.22 10.40
C ARG A 93 -13.06 -11.10 10.31
N SER A 94 -12.72 -10.03 9.59
CA SER A 94 -13.69 -8.97 9.26
C SER A 94 -14.92 -9.58 8.56
N PRO A 95 -16.14 -9.09 8.84
CA PRO A 95 -17.36 -9.60 8.22
C PRO A 95 -17.25 -9.62 6.70
N LYS A 96 -17.81 -10.66 6.07
CA LYS A 96 -17.68 -10.87 4.62
C LYS A 96 -18.08 -9.63 3.82
N LYS A 97 -19.17 -8.98 4.19
CA LYS A 97 -19.65 -7.74 3.55
C LYS A 97 -18.64 -6.59 3.56
N VAL A 98 -17.89 -6.43 4.66
CA VAL A 98 -16.82 -5.41 4.75
C VAL A 98 -15.70 -5.76 3.77
N ARG A 99 -15.27 -7.03 3.74
CA ARG A 99 -14.18 -7.50 2.87
C ARG A 99 -14.57 -7.45 1.39
N ASP A 100 -15.77 -7.88 1.04
CA ASP A 100 -16.27 -7.88 -0.34
C ASP A 100 -16.31 -6.45 -0.89
N LEU A 101 -16.85 -5.50 -0.10
CA LEU A 101 -16.92 -4.10 -0.51
C LEU A 101 -15.54 -3.44 -0.56
N LEU A 102 -14.65 -3.76 0.39
CA LEU A 102 -13.27 -3.30 0.37
C LEU A 102 -12.54 -3.79 -0.89
N HIS A 103 -12.67 -5.08 -1.21
CA HIS A 103 -12.09 -5.67 -2.42
C HIS A 103 -12.63 -4.99 -3.69
N GLN A 104 -13.95 -4.74 -3.76
CA GLN A 104 -14.56 -4.02 -4.88
C GLN A 104 -13.96 -2.63 -5.08
N ASN A 105 -13.77 -1.87 -4.00
CA ASN A 105 -13.19 -0.51 -4.09
C ASN A 105 -11.69 -0.55 -4.42
N LEU A 106 -10.95 -1.51 -3.88
CA LEU A 106 -9.52 -1.64 -4.13
C LEU A 106 -9.18 -2.11 -5.55
N ARG A 107 -10.08 -2.85 -6.21
CA ARG A 107 -9.90 -3.23 -7.62
C ARG A 107 -9.70 -2.03 -8.55
N GLY A 108 -10.31 -0.90 -8.24
CA GLY A 108 -10.34 0.29 -9.07
C GLY A 108 -9.37 1.41 -8.67
N ILE A 109 -8.43 1.17 -7.73
CA ILE A 109 -7.44 2.20 -7.40
C ILE A 109 -6.50 2.43 -8.58
N GLY A 110 -6.10 3.69 -8.79
CA GLY A 110 -5.33 4.08 -9.95
C GLY A 110 -3.87 4.40 -9.64
N HIS A 111 -3.19 4.97 -10.63
CA HIS A 111 -1.77 5.33 -10.56
C HIS A 111 -1.45 6.28 -9.39
N ARG A 112 -2.39 7.16 -9.00
CA ARG A 112 -2.19 8.10 -7.89
C ARG A 112 -2.13 7.39 -6.54
N GLU A 113 -3.04 6.45 -6.29
CA GLU A 113 -3.09 5.66 -5.07
C GLU A 113 -1.90 4.71 -4.99
N VAL A 114 -1.56 4.02 -6.09
CA VAL A 114 -0.38 3.14 -6.16
C VAL A 114 0.88 3.93 -5.83
N ASN A 115 1.11 5.08 -6.47
CA ASN A 115 2.27 5.93 -6.18
C ASN A 115 2.27 6.41 -4.71
N SER A 116 1.10 6.75 -4.16
CA SER A 116 0.97 7.17 -2.75
C SER A 116 1.34 6.06 -1.77
N LEU A 117 1.04 4.81 -2.11
CA LEU A 117 1.43 3.63 -1.33
C LEU A 117 2.93 3.32 -1.47
N LEU A 118 3.52 3.48 -2.67
CA LEU A 118 4.97 3.28 -2.86
C LEU A 118 5.80 4.30 -2.07
N GLN A 119 5.29 5.53 -1.89
CA GLN A 119 5.93 6.52 -1.02
C GLN A 119 6.06 6.06 0.44
N LEU A 120 5.14 5.21 0.91
CA LEU A 120 5.23 4.64 2.25
C LEU A 120 6.42 3.70 2.36
N ILE A 121 6.59 2.80 1.39
CA ILE A 121 7.71 1.85 1.33
C ILE A 121 9.04 2.60 1.18
N ALA A 122 9.08 3.60 0.30
CA ALA A 122 10.26 4.42 0.11
C ALA A 122 10.69 5.17 1.39
N LYS A 123 9.75 5.42 2.29
CA LYS A 123 10.01 6.06 3.59
C LYS A 123 10.36 5.03 4.68
N ASP A 124 9.71 3.87 4.67
CA ASP A 124 9.81 2.81 5.66
C ASP A 124 9.53 1.45 5.02
N ASP A 125 10.58 0.63 4.91
CA ASP A 125 10.51 -0.71 4.31
C ASP A 125 9.63 -1.67 5.11
N GLU A 126 9.37 -1.43 6.40
CA GLU A 126 8.46 -2.26 7.21
C GLU A 126 7.01 -2.21 6.70
N LEU A 127 6.66 -1.18 5.91
CA LEU A 127 5.34 -1.02 5.29
C LEU A 127 5.18 -1.79 3.99
N LEU A 128 6.22 -2.48 3.49
CA LEU A 128 6.15 -3.30 2.28
C LEU A 128 5.00 -4.30 2.35
N GLU A 129 4.91 -5.03 3.45
CA GLU A 129 3.96 -6.13 3.60
C GLU A 129 2.49 -5.66 3.68
N PRO A 130 2.14 -4.64 4.49
CA PRO A 130 0.80 -4.01 4.44
C PRO A 130 0.44 -3.47 3.06
N VAL A 131 1.37 -2.81 2.38
CA VAL A 131 1.13 -2.23 1.05
C VAL A 131 0.89 -3.32 0.01
N CYS A 132 1.68 -4.40 0.01
CA CYS A 132 1.50 -5.52 -0.91
C CYS A 132 0.11 -6.16 -0.77
N VAL A 133 -0.43 -6.25 0.44
CA VAL A 133 -1.77 -6.82 0.69
C VAL A 133 -2.86 -6.03 0.00
N ILE A 134 -2.76 -4.69 0.08
CA ILE A 134 -3.69 -3.76 -0.56
C ILE A 134 -3.54 -3.83 -2.07
N LEU A 135 -2.30 -3.72 -2.56
CA LEU A 135 -2.00 -3.69 -3.99
C LEU A 135 -2.35 -5.01 -4.69
N ASN A 136 -2.25 -6.14 -4.00
CA ASN A 136 -2.69 -7.44 -4.52
C ASN A 136 -4.22 -7.53 -4.72
N GLN A 137 -5.00 -6.55 -4.23
CA GLN A 137 -6.44 -6.46 -4.54
C GLN A 137 -6.73 -5.66 -5.81
N CYS A 138 -5.75 -4.93 -6.35
CA CYS A 138 -5.89 -4.08 -7.53
C CYS A 138 -5.57 -4.87 -8.81
N SER A 139 -6.52 -4.95 -9.74
CA SER A 139 -6.39 -5.79 -10.94
C SER A 139 -5.36 -5.28 -11.96
N SER A 140 -5.08 -3.97 -11.98
CA SER A 140 -4.13 -3.34 -12.90
C SER A 140 -2.79 -3.01 -12.22
N CYS A 141 -2.55 -3.52 -11.01
CA CYS A 141 -1.39 -3.10 -10.22
C CYS A 141 -0.06 -3.47 -10.89
N GLY A 142 0.06 -4.68 -11.46
CA GLY A 142 1.28 -5.12 -12.13
C GLY A 142 1.71 -4.18 -13.26
N GLU A 143 0.78 -3.78 -14.13
CA GLU A 143 1.01 -2.83 -15.22
C GLU A 143 1.48 -1.46 -14.69
N ILE A 144 0.75 -0.89 -13.73
CA ILE A 144 1.09 0.41 -13.13
C ILE A 144 2.48 0.38 -12.46
N LEU A 145 2.82 -0.71 -11.77
CA LEU A 145 4.13 -0.84 -11.11
C LEU A 145 5.28 -0.89 -12.13
N VAL A 146 5.07 -1.53 -13.28
CA VAL A 146 6.03 -1.58 -14.39
C VAL A 146 6.18 -0.21 -15.05
N GLU A 147 5.09 0.53 -15.23
CA GLU A 147 5.13 1.91 -15.73
C GLU A 147 5.96 2.81 -14.79
N ILE A 148 5.67 2.76 -13.48
CA ILE A 148 6.43 3.51 -12.46
C ILE A 148 7.90 3.12 -12.47
N LEU A 149 8.21 1.81 -12.55
CA LEU A 149 9.59 1.31 -12.59
C LEU A 149 10.40 1.86 -13.77
N ASN A 150 9.74 2.05 -14.92
CA ASN A 150 10.36 2.53 -16.15
C ASN A 150 10.33 4.06 -16.30
N CYS A 151 9.60 4.76 -15.44
CA CYS A 151 9.46 6.21 -15.48
C CYS A 151 10.74 6.90 -14.98
N HIS A 152 11.37 7.71 -15.83
CA HIS A 152 12.60 8.43 -15.51
C HIS A 152 12.37 9.63 -14.58
N ASP A 153 11.17 10.18 -14.59
CA ASP A 153 10.77 11.28 -13.68
C ASP A 153 10.47 10.78 -12.26
N CYS A 154 10.30 9.46 -12.08
CA CYS A 154 10.12 8.88 -10.76
C CYS A 154 11.46 8.81 -10.00
N SER A 155 11.43 9.18 -8.73
CA SER A 155 12.61 9.07 -7.87
C SER A 155 13.04 7.61 -7.70
N ILE A 156 14.34 7.40 -7.50
CA ILE A 156 14.93 6.06 -7.34
C ILE A 156 14.25 5.26 -6.21
N PRO A 157 13.98 5.82 -5.01
CA PRO A 157 13.32 5.08 -3.94
C PRO A 157 11.92 4.56 -4.33
N ILE A 158 11.16 5.33 -5.13
CA ILE A 158 9.83 4.91 -5.60
C ILE A 158 9.93 3.77 -6.61
N ARG A 159 10.92 3.83 -7.50
CA ARG A 159 11.19 2.76 -8.47
C ARG A 159 11.67 1.48 -7.78
N MET A 160 12.54 1.61 -6.78
CA MET A 160 12.94 0.48 -5.93
C MET A 160 11.73 -0.11 -5.20
N ALA A 161 10.87 0.72 -4.60
CA ALA A 161 9.65 0.25 -3.96
C ALA A 161 8.73 -0.49 -4.93
N SER A 162 8.54 0.01 -6.16
CA SER A 162 7.72 -0.68 -7.17
C SER A 162 8.31 -2.05 -7.52
N CYS A 163 9.63 -2.13 -7.69
CA CYS A 163 10.33 -3.38 -7.97
C CYS A 163 10.22 -4.39 -6.82
N LYS A 164 10.33 -3.95 -5.57
CA LYS A 164 10.11 -4.79 -4.37
C LYS A 164 8.67 -5.32 -4.33
N VAL A 165 7.68 -4.48 -4.58
CA VAL A 165 6.27 -4.88 -4.60
C VAL A 165 6.00 -5.93 -5.69
N ILE A 166 6.57 -5.75 -6.89
CA ILE A 166 6.46 -6.72 -7.99
C ILE A 166 6.96 -8.11 -7.54
N GLY A 167 8.15 -8.16 -6.94
CA GLY A 167 8.74 -9.41 -6.45
C GLY A 167 7.94 -10.03 -5.31
N GLN A 168 7.50 -9.22 -4.34
CA GLN A 168 6.77 -9.68 -3.17
C GLN A 168 5.37 -10.21 -3.49
N ILE A 169 4.67 -9.61 -4.46
CA ILE A 169 3.34 -10.09 -4.89
C ILE A 169 3.48 -11.24 -5.91
N GLY A 170 4.53 -11.23 -6.74
CA GLY A 170 4.75 -12.24 -7.76
C GLY A 170 4.10 -11.92 -9.12
N PHE A 171 4.13 -10.65 -9.55
CA PHE A 171 3.62 -10.25 -10.88
C PHE A 171 4.56 -10.75 -12.00
N LEU A 172 4.34 -11.99 -12.46
CA LEU A 172 5.19 -12.67 -13.44
C LEU A 172 5.23 -11.96 -14.79
N GLU A 173 4.15 -11.27 -15.17
CA GLU A 173 4.05 -10.46 -16.39
C GLU A 173 5.07 -9.32 -16.45
N ALA A 174 5.55 -8.84 -15.29
CA ALA A 174 6.54 -7.77 -15.21
C ALA A 174 7.97 -8.24 -15.56
N ARG A 175 8.22 -9.55 -15.60
CA ARG A 175 9.57 -10.13 -15.70
C ARG A 175 10.34 -9.61 -16.91
N GLN A 176 9.74 -9.66 -18.10
CA GLN A 176 10.42 -9.23 -19.32
C GLN A 176 10.83 -7.75 -19.26
N ALA A 177 9.95 -6.89 -18.73
CA ALA A 177 10.24 -5.47 -18.58
C ALA A 177 11.42 -5.23 -17.61
N ILE A 178 11.48 -5.98 -16.51
CA ILE A 178 12.57 -5.92 -15.54
C ILE A 178 13.89 -6.40 -16.16
N GLU A 179 13.89 -7.49 -16.93
CA GLU A 179 15.10 -8.01 -17.60
C GLU A 179 15.66 -7.00 -18.62
N VAL A 180 14.79 -6.34 -19.39
CA VAL A 180 15.19 -5.30 -20.35
C VAL A 180 15.78 -4.10 -19.61
N LEU A 181 15.16 -3.67 -18.52
CA LEU A 181 15.63 -2.55 -17.72
C LEU A 181 17.00 -2.85 -17.08
N GLU A 182 17.18 -4.04 -16.49
CA GLU A 182 18.44 -4.47 -15.88
C GLU A 182 19.57 -4.46 -16.92
N LYS A 183 19.37 -5.09 -18.08
CA LYS A 183 20.37 -5.12 -19.16
C LYS A 183 20.75 -3.73 -19.64
N ARG A 184 19.76 -2.84 -19.77
CA ARG A 184 19.98 -1.45 -20.18
C ARG A 184 20.82 -0.70 -19.15
N LEU A 185 20.53 -0.83 -17.85
CA LEU A 185 21.28 -0.17 -16.79
C LEU A 185 22.69 -0.76 -16.64
N ALA A 186 22.84 -2.07 -16.71
CA ALA A 186 24.14 -2.74 -16.68
C ALA A 186 25.03 -2.31 -17.86
N GLY A 187 24.45 -2.25 -19.07
CA GLY A 187 25.15 -1.75 -20.26
C GLY A 187 25.60 -0.30 -20.12
N ARG A 188 24.81 0.56 -19.45
CA ARG A 188 25.22 1.95 -19.15
C ARG A 188 26.41 2.01 -18.21
N ILE A 189 26.45 1.20 -17.16
CA ILE A 189 27.60 1.14 -16.24
C ILE A 189 28.87 0.77 -17.02
N THR A 190 28.82 -0.32 -17.80
CA THR A 190 29.97 -0.79 -18.59
C THR A 190 30.39 0.24 -19.65
N GLY A 191 29.44 0.88 -20.33
CA GLY A 191 29.70 1.89 -21.35
C GLY A 191 30.21 3.22 -20.79
N GLN A 192 29.68 3.71 -19.66
CA GLN A 192 30.12 4.98 -19.06
C GLN A 192 31.44 4.87 -18.31
N LEU A 193 31.83 3.68 -17.84
CA LEU A 193 33.21 3.42 -17.40
C LEU A 193 34.24 3.66 -18.53
N SER A 194 33.82 3.63 -19.80
CA SER A 194 34.67 3.99 -20.94
C SER A 194 34.66 5.50 -21.28
N MET A 195 33.76 6.29 -20.69
CA MET A 195 33.61 7.74 -20.95
C MET A 195 33.40 8.51 -19.64
N THR A 196 34.50 8.94 -19.01
CA THR A 196 34.58 9.49 -17.64
C THR A 196 33.82 10.82 -17.39
N PHE A 197 33.19 11.41 -18.41
CA PHE A 197 32.64 12.77 -18.36
C PHE A 197 31.11 12.85 -18.35
N ALA A 198 30.37 11.73 -18.35
CA ALA A 198 28.90 11.75 -18.37
C ALA A 198 28.29 11.71 -16.95
N PRO A 199 27.73 12.82 -16.43
CA PRO A 199 27.18 12.85 -15.07
C PRO A 199 25.71 12.40 -15.08
N GLY A 200 25.32 11.58 -14.09
CA GLY A 200 23.93 11.44 -13.64
C GLY A 200 23.30 10.04 -13.66
N GLY A 201 23.74 9.12 -14.54
CA GLY A 201 23.05 7.82 -14.72
C GLY A 201 23.67 6.63 -13.99
N ILE A 202 24.94 6.71 -13.58
CA ILE A 202 25.66 5.58 -12.98
C ILE A 202 25.12 5.26 -11.58
N GLU A 203 24.83 6.28 -10.77
CA GLU A 203 24.41 6.08 -9.39
C GLU A 203 23.01 5.45 -9.31
N GLU A 204 22.09 5.94 -10.16
CA GLU A 204 20.79 5.29 -10.37
C GLU A 204 20.94 3.80 -10.73
N ALA A 205 21.81 3.49 -11.69
CA ALA A 205 22.01 2.11 -12.13
C ALA A 205 22.60 1.25 -11.01
N LYS A 206 23.55 1.76 -10.22
CA LYS A 206 24.12 1.05 -9.07
C LYS A 206 23.09 0.76 -7.98
N GLU A 207 22.17 1.69 -7.73
CA GLU A 207 21.12 1.51 -6.72
C GLU A 207 20.02 0.54 -7.19
N LEU A 208 19.58 0.65 -8.46
CA LEU A 208 18.47 -0.16 -8.96
C LEU A 208 18.84 -1.60 -9.34
N ILE A 209 20.03 -1.84 -9.91
CA ILE A 209 20.41 -3.17 -10.40
C ILE A 209 20.31 -4.27 -9.33
N PRO A 210 20.80 -4.09 -8.09
CA PRO A 210 20.67 -5.10 -7.05
C PRO A 210 19.22 -5.47 -6.77
N VAL A 211 18.32 -4.48 -6.72
CA VAL A 211 16.88 -4.70 -6.49
C VAL A 211 16.25 -5.44 -7.67
N LEU A 212 16.55 -5.02 -8.91
CA LEU A 212 16.05 -5.68 -10.11
C LEU A 212 16.44 -7.16 -10.15
N ARG A 213 17.69 -7.49 -9.82
CA ARG A 213 18.19 -8.87 -9.80
C ARG A 213 17.51 -9.70 -8.72
N GLY A 214 17.40 -9.18 -7.49
CA GLY A 214 16.69 -9.86 -6.41
C GLY A 214 15.21 -10.13 -6.75
N THR A 215 14.54 -9.17 -7.39
CA THR A 215 13.17 -9.36 -7.87
C THR A 215 13.09 -10.41 -8.98
N LEU A 216 14.02 -10.44 -9.94
CA LEU A 216 14.05 -11.49 -10.98
C LEU A 216 14.25 -12.89 -10.40
N GLU A 217 15.08 -13.02 -9.37
CA GLU A 217 15.27 -14.28 -8.64
C GLU A 217 13.99 -14.71 -7.95
N ALA A 218 13.33 -13.81 -7.20
CA ALA A 218 12.06 -14.10 -6.54
C ALA A 218 10.96 -14.53 -7.53
N LEU A 219 10.84 -13.85 -8.68
CA LEU A 219 9.87 -14.21 -9.72
C LEU A 219 10.19 -15.57 -10.36
N ARG A 220 11.47 -15.95 -10.45
CA ARG A 220 11.88 -17.26 -10.96
C ARG A 220 11.49 -18.37 -10.01
N GLU A 221 11.67 -18.18 -8.71
CA GLU A 221 11.29 -19.15 -7.68
C GLU A 221 9.78 -19.35 -7.61
N ALA A 222 8.99 -18.28 -7.77
CA ALA A 222 7.52 -18.35 -7.78
C ALA A 222 6.92 -19.05 -9.02
N SER A 223 7.72 -19.29 -10.06
CA SER A 223 7.28 -19.93 -11.31
C SER A 223 7.44 -21.47 -11.32
N ILE A 224 7.97 -22.05 -10.23
CA ILE A 224 8.23 -23.49 -10.05
C ILE A 224 7.13 -24.09 -9.18
#